data_AF-A0ABD5PPT3-F1
#
_entry.id   AF-A0ABD5PPT3-F1
#
_cell.length_a   1.000
_cell.length_b   1.000
_cell.length_c   1.000
_cell.angle_alpha   90.00
_cell.angle_beta   90.00
_cell.angle_gamma   90.00
#
_symmetry.space_group_name_H-M   'P 1'
#
loop_
_entity.id
_entity.type
_entity.pdbx_description
1 polymer ?
#
loop_
_entity_poly.entity_id
_entity_poly.type
_entity_poly.pdbx_seq_one_letter_code
_entity_poly.pdbx_strand_id
1 'polypeptide(L)'
;MTRTTLEDVERSLDRATDLETTEAVSVLRTAREDLQALGNDPDVDEERRQALEERLDQRIREVENRDAYDGGLGAAMNPEDDDAP
;
A
#
# COMPACT_ATOMS: atom_id res chain seq x y z
N MET A 1 -20.89 4.92 -13.66
CA MET A 1 -19.66 4.42 -12.99
C MET A 1 -18.55 4.56 -13.99
N THR A 2 -17.60 5.44 -13.72
CA THR A 2 -16.36 5.55 -14.50
C THR A 2 -15.69 4.18 -14.49
N ARG A 3 -15.33 3.64 -15.66
CA ARG A 3 -14.50 2.44 -15.71
C ARG A 3 -13.14 2.83 -15.12
N THR A 4 -12.72 2.15 -14.06
CA THR A 4 -11.37 2.30 -13.51
C THR A 4 -10.37 1.92 -14.59
N THR A 5 -9.30 2.69 -14.76
CA THR A 5 -8.23 2.42 -15.73
C THR A 5 -6.92 2.06 -15.03
N LEU A 6 -5.93 1.56 -15.78
CA LEU A 6 -4.58 1.37 -15.24
C LEU A 6 -3.98 2.67 -14.70
N GLU A 7 -4.30 3.82 -15.31
CA GLU A 7 -3.85 5.13 -14.84
C GLU A 7 -4.49 5.52 -13.49
N ASP A 8 -5.75 5.14 -13.25
CA ASP A 8 -6.40 5.36 -11.96
C ASP A 8 -5.77 4.50 -10.85
N VAL A 9 -5.38 3.26 -11.18
CA VAL A 9 -4.65 2.37 -10.27
C VAL A 9 -3.27 2.95 -9.95
N GLU A 10 -2.53 3.43 -10.95
CA GLU A 10 -1.24 4.13 -10.75
C GLU A 10 -1.38 5.36 -9.85
N ARG A 11 -2.40 6.17 -10.10
CA ARG A 11 -2.67 7.36 -9.30
C ARG A 11 -3.02 7.02 -7.85
N SER A 12 -3.71 5.89 -7.64
CA SER A 12 -4.02 5.40 -6.29
C SER A 12 -2.77 4.88 -5.56
N LEU A 13 -1.88 4.19 -6.28
CA LEU A 13 -0.59 3.74 -5.76
C LEU A 13 0.28 4.94 -5.32
N ASP A 14 0.34 5.98 -6.16
CA ASP A 14 1.08 7.22 -5.86
C ASP A 14 0.48 7.94 -4.64
N ARG A 15 -0.85 8.12 -4.62
CA ARG A 15 -1.54 8.74 -3.49
C ARG A 15 -1.31 8.00 -2.18
N ALA A 16 -1.29 6.66 -2.19
CA ALA A 16 -1.06 5.87 -0.99
C ALA A 16 0.30 6.15 -0.33
N THR A 17 1.25 6.77 -1.05
CA THR A 17 2.53 7.18 -0.47
C THR A 17 2.43 8.35 0.52
N ASP A 18 1.41 9.20 0.35
CA ASP A 18 1.16 10.37 1.19
C ASP A 18 0.15 10.11 2.32
N LEU A 19 -0.41 8.89 2.40
CA LEU A 19 -1.45 8.54 3.35
C LEU A 19 -0.91 7.89 4.62
N GLU A 20 -1.67 8.03 5.71
CA GLU A 20 -1.44 7.27 6.94
C GLU A 20 -1.60 5.77 6.69
N THR A 21 -0.90 4.94 7.48
CA THR A 21 -0.78 3.50 7.24
C THR A 21 -2.13 2.82 6.96
N THR A 22 -3.11 3.00 7.84
CA THR A 22 -4.43 2.37 7.70
C THR A 22 -5.17 2.81 6.43
N GLU A 23 -5.12 4.11 6.11
CA GLU A 23 -5.77 4.64 4.91
C GLU A 23 -5.04 4.19 3.64
N ALA A 24 -3.71 4.18 3.66
CA ALA A 24 -2.87 3.68 2.58
C ALA A 24 -3.17 2.21 2.26
N VAL A 25 -3.24 1.33 3.27
CA VAL A 25 -3.60 -0.09 3.06
C VAL A 25 -4.98 -0.22 2.44
N SER A 26 -5.96 0.55 2.89
CA SER A 26 -7.31 0.51 2.33
C SER A 26 -7.31 0.91 0.85
N VAL A 27 -6.63 2.01 0.49
CA VAL A 27 -6.54 2.48 -0.89
C VAL A 27 -5.81 1.46 -1.78
N LEU A 28 -4.70 0.90 -1.31
CA LEU A 28 -3.93 -0.09 -2.06
C LEU A 28 -4.71 -1.39 -2.29
N ARG A 29 -5.50 -1.84 -1.31
CA ARG A 29 -6.36 -3.03 -1.46
C ARG A 29 -7.47 -2.79 -2.47
N THR A 30 -8.14 -1.65 -2.43
CA THR A 30 -9.15 -1.30 -3.45
C THR A 30 -8.52 -1.22 -4.84
N ALA A 31 -7.35 -0.58 -4.97
CA ALA A 31 -6.65 -0.50 -6.24
C ALA A 31 -6.27 -1.89 -6.80
N ARG A 32 -5.96 -2.85 -5.93
CA ARG A 32 -5.72 -4.25 -6.33
C ARG A 32 -6.98 -4.93 -6.85
N GLU A 33 -8.12 -4.73 -6.18
CA GLU A 33 -9.41 -5.28 -6.62
C GLU A 33 -9.81 -4.71 -7.99
N ASP A 34 -9.63 -3.40 -8.18
CA ASP A 34 -9.84 -2.73 -9.46
C ASP A 34 -8.93 -3.28 -10.57
N LEU A 35 -7.65 -3.51 -10.25
CA LEU A 35 -6.68 -4.09 -11.18
C LEU A 35 -7.04 -5.54 -11.57
N GLN A 36 -7.59 -6.33 -10.63
CA GLN A 36 -8.10 -7.67 -10.92
C GLN A 36 -9.34 -7.64 -11.81
N ALA A 37 -10.23 -6.66 -11.60
CA ALA A 37 -11.39 -6.47 -12.47
C ALA A 37 -10.96 -6.16 -13.91
N LEU A 38 -9.88 -5.38 -14.08
CA LEU A 38 -9.29 -5.07 -15.38
C LEU A 38 -8.63 -6.27 -16.07
N GLY A 39 -8.25 -7.33 -15.34
CA GLY A 39 -7.65 -8.52 -15.93
C GLY A 39 -8.56 -9.32 -16.87
N ASN A 40 -9.87 -9.05 -16.88
CA ASN A 40 -10.81 -9.67 -17.81
C ASN A 40 -11.04 -8.85 -19.08
N ASP A 41 -10.43 -7.66 -19.18
CA ASP A 41 -10.60 -6.75 -20.31
C ASP A 41 -9.48 -7.00 -21.35
N PRO A 42 -9.82 -7.42 -22.58
CA PRO A 42 -8.83 -7.71 -23.62
C PRO A 42 -8.13 -6.45 -24.17
N ASP A 43 -8.66 -5.26 -23.89
CA ASP A 43 -8.05 -3.98 -24.28
C ASP A 43 -7.02 -3.48 -23.25
N VAL A 44 -6.87 -4.17 -22.12
CA VAL A 44 -5.91 -3.83 -21.07
C VAL A 44 -4.53 -4.41 -21.39
N ASP A 45 -3.50 -3.58 -21.28
CA ASP A 45 -2.11 -4.00 -21.42
C ASP A 45 -1.73 -4.93 -20.25
N GLU A 46 -1.57 -6.21 -20.54
CA GLU A 46 -1.30 -7.23 -19.54
C GLU A 46 0.08 -7.10 -18.89
N GLU A 47 1.09 -6.62 -19.63
CA GLU A 47 2.43 -6.38 -19.08
C GLU A 47 2.37 -5.24 -18.05
N ARG A 48 1.71 -4.13 -18.42
CA ARG A 48 1.53 -2.99 -17.52
C ARG A 48 0.67 -3.36 -16.32
N ARG A 49 -0.37 -4.18 -16.51
CA ARG A 49 -1.20 -4.71 -15.42
C ARG A 49 -0.38 -5.53 -14.42
N GLN A 50 0.41 -6.49 -14.89
CA GLN A 50 1.25 -7.33 -14.01
C GLN A 50 2.29 -6.51 -13.25
N ALA A 51 2.94 -5.55 -13.92
CA ALA A 51 3.88 -4.65 -13.26
C ALA A 51 3.22 -3.81 -12.14
N LEU A 52 1.96 -3.40 -12.34
CA LEU A 52 1.20 -2.71 -11.29
C LEU A 52 0.78 -3.62 -10.15
N GLU A 53 0.42 -4.86 -10.45
CA GLU A 53 0.05 -5.85 -9.44
C GLU A 53 1.23 -6.12 -8.50
N GLU A 54 2.42 -6.34 -9.05
CA GLU A 54 3.65 -6.53 -8.29
C GLU A 54 3.97 -5.32 -7.39
N ARG A 55 3.84 -4.11 -7.93
CA ARG A 55 4.07 -2.86 -7.17
C ARG A 55 3.08 -2.68 -6.04
N LEU A 56 1.79 -2.94 -6.28
CA LEU A 56 0.76 -2.89 -5.24
C LEU A 56 1.05 -3.90 -4.13
N ASP A 57 1.40 -5.14 -4.48
CA ASP A 57 1.74 -6.18 -3.50
C ASP A 57 2.97 -5.83 -2.67
N GLN A 58 4.00 -5.28 -3.32
CA GLN A 58 5.19 -4.78 -2.62
C GLN A 58 4.82 -3.65 -1.64
N ARG A 59 4.03 -2.68 -2.09
CA ARG A 59 3.67 -1.50 -1.29
C ARG A 59 2.78 -1.86 -0.11
N ILE A 60 1.81 -2.76 -0.29
CA ILE A 60 0.95 -3.24 0.80
C ILE A 60 1.82 -3.88 1.88
N ARG A 61 2.75 -4.77 1.50
CA ARG A 61 3.66 -5.40 2.48
C ARG A 61 4.54 -4.39 3.19
N GLU A 62 5.08 -3.40 2.47
CA GLU A 62 5.91 -2.35 3.07
C GLU A 62 5.12 -1.54 4.11
N VAL A 63 3.89 -1.15 3.78
CA VAL A 63 3.03 -0.37 4.66
C VAL A 63 2.57 -1.20 5.87
N GLU A 64 2.15 -2.45 5.67
CA GLU A 64 1.78 -3.36 6.76
C GLU A 64 2.98 -3.67 7.67
N ASN A 65 4.18 -3.80 7.11
CA ASN A 65 5.39 -3.99 7.88
C ASN A 65 5.74 -2.75 8.70
N ARG A 66 5.63 -1.55 8.11
CA ARG A 66 5.82 -0.27 8.82
C ARG A 66 4.88 -0.17 10.02
N ASP A 67 3.61 -0.51 9.86
CA ASP A 67 2.63 -0.53 10.97
C ASP A 67 3.04 -1.48 12.10
N ALA A 68 3.49 -2.68 11.75
CA ALA A 68 3.89 -3.69 12.74
C ALA A 68 5.11 -3.23 13.57
N TYR A 69 6.04 -2.49 12.96
CA TYR A 69 7.20 -1.93 13.67
C TYR A 69 6.87 -0.65 14.44
N ASP A 70 6.07 0.25 13.87
CA ASP A 70 5.69 1.54 14.50
C ASP A 70 4.66 1.33 15.63
N GLY A 71 3.72 0.41 15.44
CA GLY A 71 2.76 -0.04 16.47
C GLY A 71 3.35 -1.04 17.49
N GLY A 72 4.48 -1.66 17.18
CA GLY A 72 5.14 -2.67 18.04
C GLY A 72 6.10 -2.09 19.08
N LEU A 73 6.59 -0.85 18.91
CA LEU A 73 7.60 -0.24 19.78
C LEU A 73 7.11 0.98 20.57
N GLY A 74 5.80 1.17 20.74
CA GLY A 74 5.23 2.29 21.50
C GLY A 74 4.96 2.03 22.99
N ALA A 75 5.11 0.79 23.49
CA ALA A 75 4.68 0.44 24.85
C ALA A 75 5.74 -0.23 25.75
N ALA A 76 7.00 -0.38 25.31
CA ALA A 76 7.99 -1.14 26.09
C ALA A 76 9.41 -0.58 26.16
N MET A 77 9.70 0.60 25.63
CA MET A 77 11.01 1.24 25.83
C MET A 77 10.81 2.71 26.16
N ASN A 78 10.72 3.00 27.45
CA ASN A 78 11.09 4.29 28.00
C ASN A 78 12.56 4.16 28.40
N PRO A 79 13.54 4.49 27.52
CA PRO A 79 14.94 4.60 27.92
C PRO A 79 15.11 5.94 28.64
N GLU A 80 14.61 6.02 29.87
CA GLU A 80 15.12 7.01 30.80
C GLU A 80 16.39 6.40 31.39
N ASP A 81 17.49 6.59 30.66
CA ASP A 81 18.83 6.63 31.21
C ASP A 81 18.83 7.58 32.43
N ASP A 82 19.17 7.05 33.61
CA ASP A 82 20.03 7.79 34.53
C ASP A 82 20.74 6.78 35.46
N ASP A 83 21.83 6.25 34.92
CA ASP A 83 22.95 5.77 35.72
C ASP A 83 23.58 7.00 36.38
N ALA A 84 23.30 7.21 37.67
CA ALA A 84 24.04 8.13 38.52
C ALA A 84 24.43 7.41 39.83
N PRO A 85 25.69 7.57 40.28
CA PRO A 85 26.32 6.70 41.30
C PRO A 85 25.77 6.84 42.72
#